data_AF-A0AAV9PGK2-F1
#
_entry.id   AF-A0AAV9PGK2-F1
#
_cell.length_a   1.000
_cell.length_b   1.000
_cell.length_c   1.000
_cell.angle_alpha   90.00
_cell.angle_beta   90.00
_cell.angle_gamma   90.00
#
_symmetry.space_group_name_H-M   'P 1'
#
loop_
_entity.id
_entity.type
_entity.pdbx_description
1 polymer ?
#
loop_
_entity_poly.entity_id
_entity_poly.type
_entity_poly.pdbx_seq_one_letter_code
_entity_poly.pdbx_strand_id
1 'polypeptide(L)' 'MYIRSLFEANKHVTQPRQQREIIEQTEQLLDSYKHPDPYRPPTAPGGSKYQRNLPPPSAEAPPMTHKEMHV' A
#
# COMPACT_ATOMS: atom_id res chain seq x y z
N MET A 1 16.16 -12.02 17.07
CA MET A 1 14.69 -11.90 17.18
C MET A 1 14.37 -10.78 18.18
N TYR A 2 14.16 -9.54 17.71
CA TYR A 2 14.06 -8.36 18.60
C TYR A 2 12.80 -7.49 18.34
N ILE A 3 12.28 -7.47 17.11
CA ILE A 3 11.16 -6.59 16.75
C ILE A 3 9.87 -7.00 17.48
N ARG A 4 9.52 -8.29 17.48
CA ARG A 4 8.27 -8.76 18.11
C ARG A 4 8.19 -8.44 19.61
N SER A 5 9.31 -8.52 20.35
CA SER A 5 9.32 -8.16 21.77
C SER A 5 9.04 -6.69 22.03
N LEU A 6 9.44 -5.79 21.12
CA LEU A 6 9.14 -4.36 21.23
C LEU A 6 7.65 -4.08 21.09
N PHE A 7 6.97 -4.80 20.20
CA PHE A 7 5.51 -4.71 20.07
C PHE A 7 4.79 -5.30 21.29
N GLU A 8 5.22 -6.45 21.80
CA GLU A 8 4.63 -7.08 22.99
C GLU A 8 4.75 -6.18 24.23
N ALA A 9 5.85 -5.46 24.39
CA ALA A 9 6.06 -4.53 25.51
C ALA A 9 5.05 -3.38 25.53
N ASN A 10 4.58 -2.93 24.35
CA ASN A 10 3.68 -1.78 24.22
C ASN A 10 2.21 -2.17 24.00
N LYS A 11 1.87 -3.46 23.94
CA LYS A 11 0.53 -3.93 23.56
C LYS A 11 -0.60 -3.51 24.49
N HIS A 12 -0.28 -3.18 25.74
CA HIS A 12 -1.25 -2.84 26.78
C HIS A 12 -1.39 -1.33 27.03
N VAL A 13 -0.71 -0.49 26.24
CA VAL A 13 -0.88 0.98 26.32
C VAL A 13 -2.28 1.32 25.81
N THR A 14 -3.13 1.88 26.65
CA THR A 14 -4.54 2.21 26.32
C THR A 14 -4.80 3.70 26.15
N GLN A 15 -3.91 4.56 26.64
CA GLN A 15 -4.08 6.00 26.54
C GLN A 15 -3.84 6.49 25.10
N PRO A 16 -4.82 7.14 24.44
CA PRO A 16 -4.70 7.49 23.01
C PRO A 16 -3.54 8.44 22.68
N ARG A 17 -3.20 9.36 23.60
CA ARG A 17 -2.08 10.30 23.40
C ARG A 17 -0.74 9.57 23.37
N GLN A 18 -0.50 8.69 24.35
CA GLN A 18 0.70 7.84 24.39
C GLN A 18 0.81 6.93 23.17
N GLN A 19 -0.30 6.32 22.73
CA GLN A 19 -0.30 5.49 21.53
C GLN A 19 0.16 6.28 20.29
N ARG A 20 -0.33 7.51 20.11
CA ARG A 20 0.06 8.37 18.99
C ARG A 20 1.55 8.68 19.01
N GLU A 21 2.09 9.06 20.18
CA GLU A 21 3.52 9.35 20.32
C GLU A 21 4.39 8.13 19.99
N ILE A 22 4.01 6.94 20.46
CA ILE A 22 4.74 5.69 20.16
C ILE A 22 4.69 5.36 18.67
N ILE A 23 3.52 5.53 18.03
CA ILE A 23 3.38 5.27 16.59
C ILE A 23 4.24 6.25 15.80
N GLU A 24 4.19 7.54 16.09
CA GLU A 24 4.97 8.56 15.39
C GLU A 24 6.48 8.31 15.50
N GLN A 25 6.98 7.99 16.69
CA GLN A 25 8.38 7.65 16.90
C GLN A 25 8.80 6.39 16.14
N THR A 26 7.92 5.37 16.10
CA THR A 26 8.23 4.11 15.40
C THR A 26 8.14 4.26 13.87
N GLU A 27 7.29 5.14 13.35
CA GLU A 27 7.25 5.48 11.92
C GLU A 27 8.52 6.20 11.48
N GLN A 28 9.02 7.16 12.28
CA GLN A 28 10.30 7.82 12.02
C GLN A 28 11.46 6.82 12.02
N LEU A 29 11.47 5.89 12.97
CA LEU A 29 12.44 4.81 13.01
C LEU A 29 12.34 3.93 11.76
N LEU A 30 11.13 3.51 11.38
CA LEU A 30 10.89 2.68 10.20
C LEU A 30 11.39 3.35 8.92
N ASP A 31 11.18 4.66 8.77
CA ASP A 31 11.64 5.41 7.60
C ASP A 31 13.17 5.45 7.52
N SER A 32 13.84 5.68 8.65
CA SER A 32 15.31 5.71 8.71
C SER A 32 15.98 4.37 8.36
N TYR A 33 15.32 3.24 8.66
CA TYR A 33 15.82 1.90 8.37
C TYR A 33 15.22 1.29 7.09
N LYS A 34 14.42 2.06 6.35
CA LYS A 34 13.77 1.57 5.13
C LYS A 34 14.82 1.24 4.08
N HIS A 35 14.75 0.02 3.57
CA HIS A 35 15.66 -0.40 2.51
C HIS A 35 15.32 0.34 1.20
N PRO A 36 16.32 0.87 0.45
CA PRO A 36 16.08 1.56 -0.83
C PRO A 36 15.39 0.69 -1.89
N ASP A 37 15.65 -0.61 -1.93
CA ASP A 37 15.04 -1.53 -2.89
C ASP A 37 14.27 -2.67 -2.20
N PRO A 38 13.09 -2.39 -1.63
CA PRO A 38 12.35 -3.39 -0.87
C PRO A 38 11.93 -4.55 -1.76
N TYR A 39 11.97 -5.77 -1.22
CA TYR A 39 11.46 -6.94 -1.92
C TYR A 39 10.01 -6.73 -2.36
N ARG A 40 9.75 -6.88 -3.67
CA ARG A 40 8.41 -6.85 -4.26
C ARG A 40 8.14 -8.16 -4.98
N PRO A 41 7.00 -8.82 -4.72
CA PRO A 41 6.59 -9.99 -5.48
C PRO A 41 6.53 -9.67 -6.98
N PRO A 42 6.97 -10.57 -7.87
CA PRO A 42 7.06 -10.27 -9.30
C PRO A 42 5.75 -9.80 -9.95
N THR A 43 4.60 -10.30 -9.51
CA THR A 43 3.28 -9.99 -10.08
C THR A 43 2.58 -8.80 -9.41
N ALA A 44 3.08 -8.33 -8.26
CA ALA A 44 2.52 -7.16 -7.58
C ALA A 44 2.83 -5.88 -8.38
N PRO A 45 2.09 -4.78 -8.15
CA PRO A 45 2.44 -3.48 -8.72
C PRO A 45 3.91 -3.12 -8.47
N GLY A 46 4.62 -2.76 -9.53
CA GLY A 46 6.06 -2.46 -9.47
C GLY A 46 6.98 -3.68 -9.37
N GLY A 47 6.46 -4.90 -9.54
CA GLY A 47 7.24 -6.14 -9.68
C GLY A 47 7.65 -6.44 -11.13
N SER A 48 8.65 -7.29 -11.32
CA SER A 48 9.25 -7.59 -12.64
C SER A 48 8.35 -8.30 -13.65
N LYS A 49 7.23 -8.87 -13.20
CA LYS A 49 6.21 -9.53 -14.02
C LYS A 49 4.86 -8.80 -13.96
N TYR A 50 4.82 -7.59 -13.40
CA TYR A 50 3.61 -6.78 -13.36
C TYR A 50 3.15 -6.49 -14.79
N GLN A 51 1.86 -6.68 -15.04
CA GLN A 51 1.21 -6.42 -16.33
C GLN A 51 1.79 -7.13 -17.56
N ARG A 52 2.64 -8.16 -17.36
CA ARG A 52 3.33 -8.83 -18.47
C ARG A 52 2.37 -9.53 -19.45
N ASN A 53 1.26 -10.07 -18.95
CA ASN A 53 0.27 -10.83 -19.71
C ASN A 53 -1.16 -10.33 -19.41
N LEU A 54 -1.46 -9.05 -19.59
CA LEU A 54 -2.84 -8.56 -19.46
C LEU A 54 -3.73 -9.18 -20.55
N PRO A 55 -4.97 -9.57 -20.23
CA PRO A 55 -5.93 -9.87 -21.27
C PRO A 55 -6.14 -8.63 -22.14
N PRO A 56 -6.39 -8.81 -23.46
CA PRO A 56 -6.70 -7.69 -24.32
C PRO A 56 -7.93 -6.94 -23.78
N PRO A 57 -8.02 -5.61 -23.98
CA PRO A 57 -9.24 -4.87 -23.69
C PRO A 57 -10.43 -5.53 -24.42
N SER A 58 -11.59 -5.55 -23.78
CA SER A 58 -12.82 -6.03 -24.41
C SER A 58 -13.04 -5.24 -25.71
N ALA A 59 -13.20 -5.95 -26.82
CA ALA A 59 -13.46 -5.33 -28.14
C ALA A 59 -14.84 -4.66 -28.23
N GLU A 60 -15.67 -4.78 -27.20
CA GLU A 60 -16.94 -4.06 -27.10
C GLU A 60 -16.65 -2.58 -26.88
N ALA A 61 -16.78 -1.80 -27.96
CA ALA A 61 -16.83 -0.36 -27.86
C ALA A 61 -17.94 0.01 -26.85
N PRO A 62 -17.70 0.96 -25.94
CA PRO A 62 -18.78 1.45 -25.09
C PRO A 62 -19.94 1.90 -25.99
N PRO A 63 -21.19 1.55 -25.68
CA PRO A 63 -22.32 1.99 -26.48
C PRO A 63 -22.28 3.52 -26.56
N MET A 64 -22.18 4.06 -27.78
CA MET A 64 -22.22 5.49 -28.03
C MET A 64 -23.61 5.98 -27.62
N THR A 65 -23.74 6.48 -26.40
CA THR A 65 -25.00 7.02 -25.89
C THR A 65 -25.19 8.39 -26.51
N HIS A 66 -26.01 8.49 -27.56
CA HIS A 66 -26.37 9.75 -28.23
C HIS A 66 -27.26 10.61 -27.31
N LYS A 67 -26.68 11.21 -26.26
CA LYS A 67 -27.42 12.08 -25.36
C LYS A 67 -26.61 13.31 -24.98
N GLU A 68 -26.20 14.08 -25.99
CA GLU A 68 -25.69 15.45 -25.82
C GLU A 68 -25.74 16.24 -27.16
N MET A 69 -26.84 16.10 -27.90
CA MET A 69 -27.12 16.90 -29.11
C MET A 69 -28.53 17.51 -29.07
N HIS A 70 -28.87 18.20 -27.99
CA HIS A 70 -29.99 19.15 -27.99
C HIS A 70 -29.54 20.40 -27.21
N VAL A 71 -28.99 21.36 -27.95
CA VAL A 71 -29.02 22.79 -27.63
C VAL A 71 -30.10 23.41 -28.50
#